data_AF-A0A6L5HGL5-F1
#
_entry.id   AF-A0A6L5HGL5-F1
#
_cell.length_a   1.000
_cell.length_b   1.000
_cell.length_c   1.000
_cell.angle_alpha   90.00
_cell.angle_beta   90.00
_cell.angle_gamma   90.00
#
_symmetry.space_group_name_H-M   'P 1'
#
loop_
_entity.id
_entity.type
_entity.pdbx_description
1 polymer ?
#
loop_
_entity_poly.entity_id
_entity_poly.type
_entity_poly.pdbx_seq_one_letter_code
_entity_poly.pdbx_strand_id
1 'polypeptide(L)'
;MYHSVFIVDKLTEEVLSKVLIPAMYAAQVKALMGWTSDEDAVYDYALLPSQLQAIEQLLERTLETPNCIYYLSGSEIRDEVNEVFC
;
A
#
# COMPACT_ATOMS: atom_id res chain seq x y z
N MET A 1 -0.68 -3.12 -13.25
CA MET A 1 -1.50 -2.70 -12.09
C MET A 1 -0.72 -1.70 -11.26
N TYR A 2 -1.39 -0.72 -10.67
CA TYR A 2 -0.81 0.21 -9.71
C TYR A 2 -1.16 -0.25 -8.30
N HIS A 3 -0.27 0.00 -7.35
CA HIS A 3 -0.51 -0.35 -5.95
C HIS A 3 -0.36 0.88 -5.06
N SER A 4 -1.13 0.92 -3.97
CA SER A 4 -1.02 1.94 -2.94
C SER A 4 -1.02 1.31 -1.56
N VAL A 5 -0.28 1.91 -0.63
CA VAL A 5 -0.42 1.65 0.80
C VAL A 5 -1.34 2.71 1.40
N PHE A 6 -2.42 2.29 2.02
CA PHE A 6 -3.28 3.13 2.84
C PHE A 6 -2.85 3.01 4.30
N ILE A 7 -2.69 4.16 4.95
CA ILE A 7 -2.39 4.27 6.38
C ILE A 7 -3.70 4.65 7.07
N VAL A 8 -4.22 3.77 7.93
CA VAL A 8 -5.54 3.89 8.55
C VAL A 8 -5.37 3.95 10.06
N ASP A 9 -6.02 4.91 10.70
CA ASP A 9 -6.04 5.02 12.16
C ASP A 9 -6.83 3.86 12.79
N LYS A 10 -6.26 3.18 13.79
CA LYS A 10 -6.88 1.99 14.43
C LYS A 10 -8.15 2.29 15.21
N LEU A 11 -8.32 3.52 15.68
CA LEU A 11 -9.41 3.88 16.57
C LEU A 11 -10.62 4.40 15.78
N THR A 12 -10.36 5.25 14.80
CA THR A 12 -11.38 5.97 14.02
C THR A 12 -11.71 5.28 12.71
N GLU A 13 -10.86 4.35 12.25
CA GLU A 13 -10.93 3.70 10.94
C GLU A 13 -10.80 4.69 9.76
N GLU A 14 -10.34 5.91 10.01
CA GLU A 14 -10.12 6.92 8.98
C GLU A 14 -8.80 6.70 8.25
N VAL A 15 -8.82 6.94 6.93
CA VAL A 15 -7.61 6.96 6.10
C VAL A 15 -6.85 8.25 6.36
N LEU A 16 -5.69 8.14 7.01
CA LEU A 16 -4.81 9.27 7.28
C LEU A 16 -3.94 9.63 6.08
N SER A 17 -3.54 8.63 5.29
CA SER A 17 -2.65 8.83 4.15
C SER A 17 -2.76 7.72 3.12
N LYS A 18 -2.43 8.07 1.88
CA LYS A 18 -2.28 7.14 0.76
C LYS A 18 -0.91 7.32 0.14
N VAL A 19 -0.21 6.22 -0.04
CA VAL A 19 1.15 6.15 -0.56
C VAL A 19 1.14 5.35 -1.84
N LEU A 20 1.38 6.02 -2.98
CA LEU A 20 1.52 5.35 -4.27
C LEU A 20 2.83 4.55 -4.31
N ILE A 21 2.74 3.29 -4.73
CA ILE A 21 3.90 2.47 -5.08
C ILE A 21 4.16 2.64 -6.59
N PRO A 22 5.36 3.07 -7.01
CA PRO A 22 5.71 3.16 -8.43
C PRO A 22 5.45 1.85 -9.16
N ALA A 23 4.83 1.92 -10.34
CA ALA A 23 4.43 0.74 -11.12
C ALA A 23 5.62 -0.17 -11.52
N MET A 24 6.84 0.38 -11.56
CA MET A 24 8.06 -0.41 -11.79
C MET A 24 8.33 -1.47 -10.69
N TYR A 25 7.68 -1.34 -9.53
CA TYR A 25 7.78 -2.29 -8.42
C TYR A 25 6.63 -3.32 -8.38
N ALA A 26 5.72 -3.32 -9.36
CA ALA A 26 4.55 -4.21 -9.34
C ALA A 26 4.92 -5.70 -9.25
N ALA A 27 5.98 -6.13 -9.93
CA ALA A 27 6.43 -7.53 -9.87
C ALA A 27 6.96 -7.90 -8.47
N GLN A 28 7.67 -6.99 -7.82
CA GLN A 28 8.20 -7.15 -6.46
C GLN A 28 7.06 -7.19 -5.45
N VAL A 29 6.04 -6.33 -5.60
CA VAL A 29 4.84 -6.35 -4.76
C VAL A 29 4.08 -7.66 -4.93
N LYS A 30 3.87 -8.12 -6.17
CA LYS A 30 3.22 -9.41 -6.44
C LYS A 30 3.95 -10.57 -5.75
N ALA A 31 5.28 -10.61 -5.86
CA ALA A 31 6.09 -11.62 -5.19
C ALA A 31 6.02 -11.53 -3.65
N LEU A 32 6.04 -10.31 -3.11
CA LEU A 32 5.93 -10.05 -1.67
C LEU A 32 4.60 -10.51 -1.09
N MET A 33 3.51 -10.34 -1.85
CA MET A 33 2.17 -10.75 -1.46
C MET A 33 1.91 -12.25 -1.71
N GLY A 34 2.82 -12.95 -2.39
CA GLY A 34 2.62 -14.35 -2.77
C GLY A 34 1.48 -14.54 -3.79
N TRP A 35 1.13 -13.48 -4.53
CA TRP A 35 0.06 -13.51 -5.52
C TRP A 35 0.47 -14.31 -6.75
N THR A 36 -0.41 -15.20 -7.17
CA THR A 36 -0.17 -16.09 -8.32
C THR A 36 -0.74 -15.52 -9.61
N SER A 37 -1.77 -14.69 -9.49
CA SER A 37 -2.46 -14.01 -10.59
C SER A 37 -2.58 -12.50 -10.32
N ASP A 38 -2.99 -11.75 -11.34
CA ASP A 38 -3.30 -10.32 -11.18
C ASP A 38 -4.71 -10.14 -10.58
N GLU A 39 -5.57 -11.17 -10.63
CA GLU A 39 -6.88 -11.17 -9.97
C GLU A 39 -6.73 -11.18 -8.45
N ASP A 40 -5.64 -11.74 -7.92
CA ASP A 40 -5.35 -11.69 -6.48
C ASP A 40 -5.10 -10.25 -5.99
N ALA A 41 -4.76 -9.34 -6.89
CA ALA A 41 -4.40 -7.97 -6.54
C ALA A 41 -5.57 -6.98 -6.50
N VAL A 42 -6.80 -7.43 -6.78
CA VAL A 42 -8.02 -6.59 -6.79
C VAL A 42 -8.61 -6.34 -5.40
N TYR A 43 -8.13 -7.07 -4.38
CA TYR A 43 -8.58 -6.92 -3.00
C TYR A 43 -7.62 -6.04 -2.20
N ASP A 44 -8.15 -5.52 -1.08
CA ASP A 44 -7.34 -4.83 -0.07
C ASP A 44 -6.83 -5.83 0.97
N TYR A 45 -5.53 -5.75 1.27
CA TYR A 45 -4.86 -6.64 2.22
C TYR A 45 -4.20 -5.87 3.33
N ALA A 46 -4.52 -6.22 4.57
CA ALA A 46 -3.74 -5.73 5.72
C ALA A 46 -2.30 -6.25 5.60
N LEU A 47 -1.34 -5.33 5.62
CA LEU A 47 0.08 -5.66 5.52
C LEU A 47 0.60 -6.17 6.86
N LEU A 48 1.33 -7.28 6.79
CA LEU A 48 2.16 -7.73 7.90
C LEU A 48 3.34 -6.76 8.11
N PRO A 49 3.90 -6.66 9.32
CA PRO A 49 5.05 -5.80 9.58
C PRO A 49 6.24 -6.05 8.63
N SER A 50 6.52 -7.32 8.29
CA SER A 50 7.58 -7.68 7.35
C SER A 50 7.28 -7.22 5.91
N GLN A 51 6.02 -7.24 5.49
CA GLN A 51 5.61 -6.77 4.16
C GLN A 51 5.67 -5.24 4.08
N LEU A 52 5.23 -4.55 5.14
CA LEU A 52 5.38 -3.10 5.24
C LEU A 52 6.85 -2.70 5.13
N GLN A 53 7.72 -3.35 5.90
CA GLN A 53 9.16 -3.08 5.87
C GLN A 53 9.78 -3.31 4.47
N ALA A 54 9.37 -4.37 3.77
CA ALA A 54 9.83 -4.61 2.41
C ALA A 54 9.37 -3.51 1.44
N ILE A 55 8.14 -3.01 1.59
CA ILE A 55 7.63 -1.88 0.78
C ILE A 55 8.39 -0.59 1.10
N GLU A 56 8.66 -0.30 2.38
CA GLU A 56 9.46 0.86 2.80
C GLU A 56 10.86 0.83 2.18
N GLN A 57 11.49 -0.34 2.08
CA GLN A 57 12.77 -0.52 1.40
C GLN A 57 12.67 -0.24 -0.10
N LEU A 58 11.61 -0.71 -0.77
CA LEU A 58 11.38 -0.41 -2.20
C LEU A 58 11.16 1.09 -2.46
N LEU A 59 10.53 1.78 -1.51
CA LEU A 59 10.23 3.21 -1.60
C LEU A 59 11.35 4.10 -1.02
N GLU A 60 12.38 3.51 -0.43
CA GLU A 60 13.48 4.19 0.27
C GLU A 60 12.97 5.19 1.33
N ARG A 61 11.86 4.86 2.02
CA ARG A 61 11.25 5.72 3.05
C ARG A 61 10.43 4.94 4.06
N THR A 62 10.34 5.47 5.28
CA THR A 62 9.50 4.92 6.36
C THR A 62 8.05 5.43 6.25
N LEU A 63 7.10 4.52 6.41
CA LEU A 63 5.66 4.74 6.48
C LEU A 63 5.11 4.52 7.90
N GLU A 64 5.91 3.95 8.80
CA GLU A 64 5.52 3.72 10.21
C GLU A 64 4.94 4.98 10.88
N THR A 65 3.67 4.89 11.20
CA THR A 65 2.84 5.83 11.93
C THR A 65 2.27 5.13 13.17
N PRO A 66 2.36 5.74 14.37
CA PRO A 66 1.83 5.15 15.60
C PRO A 66 0.34 4.83 15.49
N ASN A 67 -0.09 3.74 16.12
CA ASN A 67 -1.50 3.32 16.19
C ASN A 67 -2.22 3.17 14.83
N CYS A 68 -1.47 2.87 13.75
CA CYS A 68 -2.06 2.68 12.43
C CYS A 68 -2.07 1.21 11.97
N ILE A 69 -2.97 0.89 11.05
CA ILE A 69 -2.98 -0.32 10.22
C ILE A 69 -2.64 0.10 8.78
N TYR A 70 -1.96 -0.77 8.05
CA TYR A 70 -1.55 -0.53 6.68
C TYR A 70 -2.28 -1.50 5.77
N TYR A 71 -2.90 -1.00 4.72
CA TYR A 71 -3.55 -1.81 3.71
C TYR A 71 -2.87 -1.62 2.37
N LEU A 72 -2.55 -2.71 1.69
CA LEU A 72 -2.16 -2.69 0.29
C LEU A 72 -3.41 -2.84 -0.56
N SER A 73 -3.56 -1.94 -1.53
CA SER A 73 -4.65 -1.95 -2.50
C SER A 73 -4.08 -1.92 -3.91
N GLY A 74 -4.71 -2.66 -4.82
CA GLY A 74 -4.39 -2.63 -6.25
C GLY A 74 -5.48 -1.92 -7.06
N SER A 75 -5.07 -1.12 -8.04
CA SER A 75 -5.98 -0.49 -9.00
C SER A 75 -5.42 -0.61 -10.42
N GLU A 76 -6.31 -0.79 -11.39
CA GLU A 76 -5.95 -0.75 -12.81
C GLU A 76 -5.63 0.68 -13.27
N ILE A 77 -6.17 1.68 -12.57
CA ILE A 77 -6.02 3.09 -12.88
C ILE A 77 -4.97 3.67 -11.93
N ARG A 78 -4.08 4.51 -12.46
CA ARG A 78 -3.24 5.35 -11.61
C ARG A 78 -4.16 6.40 -10.99
N ASP A 79 -4.54 6.22 -9.75
CA ASP A 79 -5.27 7.26 -9.04
C ASP A 79 -4.37 8.49 -8.90
N GLU A 80 -4.59 9.49 -9.74
CA GLU A 80 -4.03 10.83 -9.59
C GLU A 80 -4.78 11.57 -8.49
N VAL A 81 -4.64 11.13 -7.24
CA VAL A 81 -5.09 11.93 -6.09
C VAL A 81 -3.91 12.65 -5.46
N ASN A 82 -3.59 13.79 -6.07
CA ASN A 82 -3.13 14.97 -5.33
C ASN A 82 -4.33 15.49 -4.54
N GLU A 83 -4.53 15.10 -3.28
CA GLU A 83 -5.24 15.99 -2.35
C GLU A 83 -4.57 15.95 -0.99
N VAL A 84 -4.04 17.13 -0.67
CA VAL A 84 -3.52 17.57 0.62
C VAL A 84 -4.68 17.50 1.61
N PHE A 85 -4.61 16.62 2.60
CA PHE A 85 -5.39 16.81 3.81
C PHE A 85 -4.65 17.88 4.64
N CYS A 86 -5.08 19.14 4.45
CA CYS A 86 -4.70 20.29 5.29
C CYS A 86 -5.45 20.23 6.61
#